data_AF-A0A2G1WEK6-F1
#
_entry.id   AF-A0A2G1WEK6-F1
#
_cell.length_a   1.000
_cell.length_b   1.000
_cell.length_c   1.000
_cell.angle_alpha   90.00
_cell.angle_beta   90.00
_cell.angle_gamma   90.00
#
_symmetry.space_group_name_H-M   'P 1'
#
loop_
_entity.id
_entity.type
_entity.pdbx_description
1 polymer ?
#
loop_
_entity_poly.entity_id
_entity_poly.type
_entity_poly.pdbx_seq_one_letter_code
_entity_poly.pdbx_strand_id
1 'polypeptide(L)'
;MSETALAETPLDELVDDVADRTDEEPESIRRRLDPFTDDGTVTSAAIESTVTDVSQILATAETRVDLATRAHEKATGAAAAAPDLAVVDARRRGFDGRLSDLRAGVDGLAEELGDARGDFDSPLAVYRAAVALHEITTDAQQIVRVAHDLETDLEAFEAWLGSANRRHDGLLDDVEAAEESVAEVTGTVDALRDADDPDPERWFEAAVQARVLDLVVDDLRVEAADLRTWADRQGHSFPDGVAERIDALDDEAAATAEALADRPGRDDRFDDRLDALEAELSAIEPPVAWERVDETVAEARAALSAGEPDADGGSVDETADR
;
A
#
# COMPACT_ATOMS: atom_id res chain seq x y z
N MET A 1 -15.64 -17.40 -37.56
CA MET A 1 -16.56 -16.95 -38.62
C MET A 1 -17.71 -16.21 -37.92
N SER A 2 -17.72 -14.90 -37.80
CA SER A 2 -17.17 -13.86 -38.69
C SER A 2 -15.92 -13.18 -38.12
N GLU A 3 -14.84 -13.11 -38.90
CA GLU A 3 -13.79 -12.09 -38.71
C GLU A 3 -14.34 -10.82 -39.32
N THR A 4 -14.88 -9.90 -38.51
CA THR A 4 -15.02 -8.51 -38.92
C THR A 4 -13.62 -7.91 -38.80
N ALA A 5 -12.79 -8.14 -39.82
CA ALA A 5 -11.48 -7.51 -39.90
C ALA A 5 -11.70 -5.99 -39.84
N LEU A 6 -11.07 -5.32 -38.88
CA LEU A 6 -10.93 -3.87 -38.86
C LEU A 6 -10.48 -3.43 -40.25
N ALA A 7 -11.24 -2.52 -40.88
CA ALA A 7 -10.72 -1.84 -42.05
C ALA A 7 -9.48 -1.07 -41.62
N GLU A 8 -8.35 -1.28 -42.31
CA GLU A 8 -7.11 -0.53 -42.09
C GLU A 8 -7.44 0.97 -42.07
N THR A 9 -7.21 1.62 -40.93
CA THR A 9 -7.62 3.00 -40.68
C THR A 9 -6.38 3.85 -40.44
N PRO A 10 -6.19 4.99 -41.15
CA PRO A 10 -5.10 5.91 -40.88
C PRO A 10 -5.11 6.36 -39.42
N LEU A 11 -3.95 6.37 -38.76
CA LEU A 11 -3.84 6.74 -37.34
C LEU A 11 -4.40 8.13 -37.08
N ASP A 12 -4.08 9.12 -37.93
CA ASP A 12 -4.56 10.49 -37.75
C ASP A 12 -6.08 10.60 -37.87
N GLU A 13 -6.71 9.82 -38.75
CA GLU A 13 -8.18 9.77 -38.87
C GLU A 13 -8.80 9.21 -37.59
N LEU A 14 -8.24 8.13 -37.05
CA LEU A 14 -8.73 7.52 -35.81
C LEU A 14 -8.54 8.47 -34.61
N VAL A 15 -7.40 9.16 -34.53
CA VAL A 15 -7.09 10.13 -33.47
C VAL A 15 -8.07 11.28 -33.46
N ASP A 16 -8.32 11.90 -34.63
CA ASP A 16 -9.29 12.99 -34.76
C ASP A 16 -10.69 12.52 -34.35
N ASP A 17 -11.09 11.33 -34.81
CA ASP A 17 -12.38 10.73 -34.49
C ASP A 17 -12.59 10.42 -33.00
N VAL A 18 -11.52 10.07 -32.27
CA VAL A 18 -11.57 9.83 -30.82
C VAL A 18 -11.55 11.15 -30.06
N ALA A 19 -10.70 12.10 -30.46
CA ALA A 19 -10.63 13.43 -29.86
C ALA A 19 -11.96 14.21 -30.01
N ASP A 20 -12.70 14.01 -31.10
CA ASP A 20 -14.03 14.63 -31.27
C ASP A 20 -15.12 14.04 -30.34
N ARG A 21 -14.88 12.86 -29.76
CA ARG A 21 -15.84 12.11 -28.95
C ARG A 21 -15.45 12.00 -27.47
N THR A 22 -14.27 12.48 -27.12
CA THR A 22 -13.68 12.41 -25.78
C THR A 22 -13.02 13.75 -25.46
N ASP A 23 -12.70 14.01 -24.19
CA ASP A 23 -11.93 15.20 -23.80
C ASP A 23 -10.40 14.92 -23.79
N GLU A 24 -9.97 13.86 -24.48
CA GLU A 24 -8.56 13.41 -24.51
C GLU A 24 -7.73 14.22 -25.52
N GLU A 25 -6.48 14.51 -25.15
CA GLU A 25 -5.57 15.21 -26.06
C GLU A 25 -5.13 14.30 -27.23
N PRO A 26 -5.10 14.80 -28.48
CA PRO A 26 -4.69 14.02 -29.65
C PRO A 26 -3.33 13.30 -29.50
N GLU A 27 -2.36 13.93 -28.85
CA GLU A 27 -1.04 13.33 -28.58
C GLU A 27 -1.10 12.21 -27.52
N SER A 28 -2.02 12.30 -26.57
CA SER A 28 -2.31 11.20 -25.63
C SER A 28 -2.86 10.00 -26.39
N ILE A 29 -3.84 10.22 -27.27
CA ILE A 29 -4.47 9.20 -28.09
C ILE A 29 -3.45 8.51 -29.02
N ARG A 30 -2.63 9.30 -29.74
CA ARG A 30 -1.55 8.79 -30.59
C ARG A 30 -0.62 7.84 -29.84
N ARG A 31 -0.16 8.25 -28.65
CA ARG A 31 0.76 7.46 -27.83
C ARG A 31 0.16 6.13 -27.40
N ARG A 32 -1.14 6.10 -27.08
CA ARG A 32 -1.84 4.88 -26.70
C ARG A 32 -2.01 3.93 -27.88
N LEU A 33 -2.21 4.45 -29.09
CA LEU A 33 -2.41 3.68 -30.32
C LEU A 33 -1.13 3.29 -31.05
N ASP A 34 0.03 3.84 -30.66
CA ASP A 34 1.33 3.53 -31.27
C ASP A 34 1.59 2.01 -31.39
N PRO A 35 1.31 1.17 -30.38
CA PRO A 35 1.49 -0.29 -30.49
C PRO A 35 0.56 -0.97 -31.52
N PHE A 36 -0.57 -0.33 -31.85
CA PHE A 36 -1.57 -0.85 -32.79
C PHE A 36 -1.30 -0.39 -34.23
N THR A 37 -0.25 0.40 -34.45
CA THR A 37 0.01 1.08 -35.72
C THR A 37 1.19 0.44 -36.44
N ASP A 38 1.02 0.22 -37.76
CA ASP A 38 2.10 -0.13 -38.68
C ASP A 38 2.08 0.87 -39.85
N ASP A 39 3.23 1.48 -40.14
CA ASP A 39 3.38 2.52 -41.17
C ASP A 39 2.29 3.62 -41.14
N GLY A 40 1.93 4.09 -39.93
CA GLY A 40 0.93 5.15 -39.73
C GLY A 40 -0.52 4.72 -39.91
N THR A 41 -0.78 3.41 -40.02
CA THR A 41 -2.11 2.82 -40.16
C THR A 41 -2.36 1.84 -39.03
N VAL A 42 -3.54 1.88 -38.41
CA VAL A 42 -3.94 0.89 -37.41
C VAL A 42 -4.32 -0.41 -38.12
N THR A 43 -3.65 -1.52 -37.76
CA THR A 43 -3.81 -2.81 -38.43
C THR A 43 -4.21 -3.91 -37.44
N SER A 44 -4.99 -4.89 -37.91
CA SER A 44 -5.34 -6.06 -37.09
C SER A 44 -4.09 -6.86 -36.67
N ALA A 45 -3.06 -6.91 -37.52
CA ALA A 45 -1.82 -7.61 -37.22
C ALA A 45 -1.03 -6.95 -36.06
N ALA A 46 -0.97 -5.61 -36.02
CA ALA A 46 -0.31 -4.89 -34.92
C ALA A 46 -1.10 -5.03 -33.61
N ILE A 47 -2.43 -5.02 -33.68
CA ILE A 47 -3.30 -5.30 -32.52
C ILE A 47 -3.06 -6.72 -32.00
N GLU A 48 -3.10 -7.74 -32.86
CA GLU A 48 -2.84 -9.14 -32.48
C GLU A 48 -1.44 -9.34 -31.88
N SER A 49 -0.43 -8.64 -32.42
CA SER A 49 0.91 -8.62 -31.85
C SER A 49 0.91 -8.03 -30.45
N THR A 50 0.27 -6.88 -30.25
CA THR A 50 0.19 -6.24 -28.93
C THR A 50 -0.54 -7.12 -27.93
N VAL A 51 -1.68 -7.71 -28.31
CA VAL A 51 -2.40 -8.68 -27.47
C VAL A 51 -1.51 -9.85 -27.10
N THR A 52 -0.71 -10.37 -28.04
CA THR A 52 0.22 -11.47 -27.79
C THR A 52 1.28 -11.06 -26.77
N ASP A 53 1.86 -9.87 -26.90
CA ASP A 53 2.87 -9.36 -25.99
C ASP A 53 2.29 -9.18 -24.57
N VAL A 54 1.11 -8.57 -24.45
CA VAL A 54 0.41 -8.41 -23.16
C VAL A 54 0.10 -9.78 -22.53
N SER A 55 -0.31 -10.76 -23.34
CA SER A 55 -0.56 -12.12 -22.86
C SER A 55 0.71 -12.79 -22.29
N GLN A 56 1.87 -12.53 -22.88
CA GLN A 56 3.15 -13.05 -22.38
C GLN A 56 3.55 -12.37 -21.05
N ILE A 57 3.27 -11.08 -20.91
CA ILE A 57 3.50 -10.34 -19.66
C ILE A 57 2.58 -10.89 -18.56
N LEU A 58 1.29 -11.09 -18.84
CA LEU A 58 0.36 -11.69 -17.89
C LEU A 58 0.79 -13.11 -17.49
N ALA A 59 1.19 -13.96 -18.44
CA ALA A 59 1.73 -15.29 -18.14
C ALA A 59 2.99 -15.25 -17.25
N THR A 60 3.78 -14.18 -17.36
CA THR A 60 4.92 -13.95 -16.45
C THR A 60 4.45 -13.59 -15.04
N ALA A 61 3.41 -12.77 -14.91
CA ALA A 61 2.78 -12.45 -13.63
C ALA A 61 2.19 -13.71 -12.96
N GLU A 62 1.42 -14.52 -13.69
CA GLU A 62 0.92 -15.83 -13.25
C GLU A 62 2.06 -16.71 -12.71
N THR A 63 3.16 -16.84 -13.47
CA THR A 63 4.31 -17.64 -13.06
C THR A 63 4.94 -17.12 -11.75
N ARG A 64 4.96 -15.80 -11.54
CA ARG A 64 5.50 -15.21 -10.30
C ARG A 64 4.59 -15.45 -9.11
N VAL A 65 3.27 -15.35 -9.28
CA VAL A 65 2.29 -15.69 -8.23
C VAL A 65 2.34 -17.19 -7.89
N ASP A 66 2.59 -18.06 -8.87
CA ASP A 66 2.84 -19.49 -8.66
C ASP A 66 4.10 -19.76 -7.82
N LEU A 67 5.18 -19.00 -8.04
CA LEU A 67 6.40 -19.11 -7.24
C LEU A 67 6.17 -18.64 -5.80
N ALA A 68 5.53 -17.48 -5.61
CA ALA A 68 5.13 -16.99 -4.30
C ALA A 68 4.20 -17.98 -3.57
N THR A 69 3.27 -18.62 -4.29
CA THR A 69 2.42 -19.69 -3.76
C THR A 69 3.24 -20.85 -3.18
N ARG A 70 4.24 -21.32 -3.92
CA ARG A 70 5.11 -22.43 -3.46
C ARG A 70 5.98 -22.01 -2.28
N ALA A 71 6.48 -20.78 -2.25
CA ALA A 71 7.19 -20.24 -1.10
C ALA A 71 6.28 -20.19 0.14
N HIS A 72 5.02 -19.77 -0.05
CA HIS A 72 4.02 -19.70 1.01
C HIS A 72 3.70 -21.07 1.60
N GLU A 73 3.55 -22.08 0.75
CA GLU A 73 3.34 -23.47 1.19
C GLU A 73 4.52 -24.00 2.03
N LYS A 74 5.76 -23.69 1.63
CA LYS A 74 6.96 -24.06 2.41
C LYS A 74 6.99 -23.38 3.76
N ALA A 75 6.80 -22.06 3.79
CA ALA A 75 6.79 -21.27 5.01
C ALA A 75 5.68 -21.72 5.98
N THR A 76 4.46 -22.00 5.45
CA THR A 76 3.36 -22.57 6.22
C THR A 76 3.71 -23.95 6.79
N GLY A 77 4.39 -24.79 6.00
CA GLY A 77 4.90 -26.07 6.46
C GLY A 77 5.92 -25.93 7.60
N ALA A 78 6.82 -24.96 7.52
CA ALA A 78 7.79 -24.67 8.59
C ALA A 78 7.11 -24.14 9.86
N ALA A 79 6.09 -23.29 9.71
CA ALA A 79 5.35 -22.69 10.83
C ALA A 79 4.54 -23.72 11.64
N ALA A 80 4.27 -24.90 11.08
CA ALA A 80 3.56 -25.97 11.79
C ALA A 80 4.26 -26.45 13.08
N ALA A 81 5.55 -26.11 13.27
CA ALA A 81 6.30 -26.39 14.50
C ALA A 81 5.95 -25.46 15.68
N ALA A 82 5.29 -24.32 15.42
CA ALA A 82 4.89 -23.35 16.44
C ALA A 82 3.51 -22.72 16.13
N PRO A 83 2.44 -23.53 16.04
CA PRO A 83 1.13 -23.08 15.58
C PRO A 83 0.37 -22.24 16.61
N ASP A 84 0.82 -22.20 17.85
CA ASP A 84 0.14 -21.58 18.98
C ASP A 84 0.75 -20.23 19.41
N LEU A 85 1.76 -19.74 18.69
CA LEU A 85 2.35 -18.43 18.93
C LEU A 85 1.62 -17.38 18.09
N ALA A 86 1.11 -16.35 18.75
CA ALA A 86 0.34 -15.29 18.13
C ALA A 86 1.15 -14.55 17.07
N VAL A 87 2.44 -14.28 17.34
CA VAL A 87 3.34 -13.62 16.38
C VAL A 87 3.51 -14.42 15.08
N VAL A 88 3.53 -15.76 15.17
CA VAL A 88 3.63 -16.64 13.99
C VAL A 88 2.32 -16.61 13.20
N ASP A 89 1.19 -16.68 13.90
CA ASP A 89 -0.13 -16.63 13.29
C ASP A 89 -0.41 -15.30 12.58
N ALA A 90 -0.05 -14.17 13.21
CA ALA A 90 -0.20 -12.84 12.63
C ALA A 90 0.58 -12.67 11.34
N ARG A 91 1.88 -13.04 11.34
CA ARG A 91 2.72 -13.01 10.12
C ARG A 91 2.14 -13.89 9.02
N ARG A 92 1.65 -15.09 9.35
CA ARG A 92 1.00 -15.98 8.38
C ARG A 92 -0.26 -15.38 7.77
N ARG A 93 -1.14 -14.80 8.58
CA ARG A 93 -2.37 -14.14 8.09
C ARG A 93 -2.05 -12.99 7.12
N GLY A 94 -1.01 -12.21 7.40
CA GLY A 94 -0.54 -11.16 6.48
C GLY A 94 -0.08 -11.74 5.13
N PHE A 95 0.69 -12.83 5.14
CA PHE A 95 1.09 -13.49 3.89
C PHE A 95 -0.08 -14.14 3.13
N ASP A 96 -1.04 -14.73 3.84
CA ASP A 96 -2.27 -15.29 3.26
C ASP A 96 -3.08 -14.20 2.53
N GLY A 97 -3.23 -13.02 3.14
CA GLY A 97 -3.91 -11.85 2.55
C GLY A 97 -3.22 -11.38 1.28
N ARG A 98 -1.93 -11.04 1.36
CA ARG A 98 -1.13 -10.58 0.21
C ARG A 98 -1.13 -11.59 -0.95
N LEU A 99 -1.07 -12.89 -0.66
CA LEU A 99 -1.13 -13.92 -1.70
C LEU A 99 -2.54 -14.04 -2.32
N SER A 100 -3.58 -13.89 -1.52
CA SER A 100 -4.96 -13.86 -2.00
C SER A 100 -5.18 -12.70 -2.97
N ASP A 101 -4.68 -11.51 -2.62
CA ASP A 101 -4.81 -10.31 -3.46
C ASP A 101 -4.05 -10.46 -4.78
N LEU A 102 -2.85 -11.02 -4.76
CA LEU A 102 -2.08 -11.31 -5.98
C LEU A 102 -2.81 -12.28 -6.92
N ARG A 103 -3.44 -13.33 -6.38
CA ARG A 103 -4.23 -14.28 -7.17
C ARG A 103 -5.46 -13.63 -7.78
N ALA A 104 -6.21 -12.88 -6.96
CA ALA A 104 -7.36 -12.12 -7.42
C ALA A 104 -6.98 -11.10 -8.50
N GLY A 105 -5.84 -10.43 -8.35
CA GLY A 105 -5.30 -9.50 -9.35
C GLY A 105 -5.00 -10.18 -10.69
N VAL A 106 -4.31 -11.32 -10.68
CA VAL A 106 -4.03 -12.09 -11.91
C VAL A 106 -5.31 -12.58 -12.59
N ASP A 107 -6.26 -13.12 -11.81
CA ASP A 107 -7.55 -13.59 -12.34
C ASP A 107 -8.33 -12.41 -12.97
N GLY A 108 -8.35 -11.24 -12.32
CA GLY A 108 -8.96 -10.03 -12.85
C GLY A 108 -8.31 -9.57 -14.16
N LEU A 109 -6.99 -9.53 -14.23
CA LEU A 109 -6.27 -9.16 -15.46
C LEU A 109 -6.51 -10.15 -16.61
N ALA A 110 -6.70 -11.44 -16.32
CA ALA A 110 -7.03 -12.44 -17.32
C ALA A 110 -8.44 -12.21 -17.91
N GLU A 111 -9.41 -11.81 -17.08
CA GLU A 111 -10.75 -11.41 -17.51
C GLU A 111 -10.69 -10.12 -18.36
N GLU A 112 -10.00 -9.09 -17.90
CA GLU A 112 -9.83 -7.81 -18.62
C GLU A 112 -9.14 -8.00 -19.97
N LEU A 113 -8.11 -8.87 -20.04
CA LEU A 113 -7.46 -9.22 -21.30
C LEU A 113 -8.41 -9.97 -22.25
N GLY A 114 -9.32 -10.78 -21.70
CA GLY A 114 -10.39 -11.42 -22.46
C GLY A 114 -11.31 -10.40 -23.12
N ASP A 115 -11.73 -9.39 -22.36
CA ASP A 115 -12.61 -8.32 -22.83
C ASP A 115 -11.91 -7.38 -23.83
N ALA A 116 -10.63 -7.06 -23.62
CA ALA A 116 -9.83 -6.21 -24.51
C ALA A 116 -9.58 -6.84 -25.89
N ARG A 117 -9.75 -8.16 -26.03
CA ARG A 117 -9.71 -8.89 -27.32
C ARG A 117 -11.03 -8.84 -28.10
N GLY A 118 -12.06 -8.17 -27.57
CA GLY A 118 -13.39 -8.07 -28.16
C GLY A 118 -13.45 -7.34 -29.52
N ASP A 119 -14.66 -7.19 -30.05
CA ASP A 119 -14.89 -6.68 -31.41
C ASP A 119 -14.49 -5.19 -31.54
N PHE A 120 -13.64 -4.90 -32.53
CA PHE A 120 -13.13 -3.56 -32.82
C PHE A 120 -14.04 -2.76 -33.76
N ASP A 121 -15.34 -2.70 -33.44
CA ASP A 121 -16.38 -2.20 -34.34
C ASP A 121 -16.42 -0.66 -34.50
N SER A 122 -15.54 0.07 -33.81
CA SER A 122 -15.44 1.54 -33.92
C SER A 122 -14.06 2.08 -33.52
N PRO A 123 -13.68 3.29 -33.99
CA PRO A 123 -12.48 4.01 -33.53
C PRO A 123 -12.35 4.09 -32.00
N LEU A 124 -13.47 4.36 -31.31
CA LEU A 124 -13.49 4.44 -29.85
C LEU A 124 -13.27 3.08 -29.19
N ALA A 125 -13.78 1.99 -29.78
CA ALA A 125 -13.53 0.62 -29.29
C ALA A 125 -12.04 0.25 -29.42
N VAL A 126 -11.40 0.60 -30.54
CA VAL A 126 -9.96 0.40 -30.75
C VAL A 126 -9.15 1.15 -29.70
N TYR A 127 -9.45 2.44 -29.49
CA TYR A 127 -8.76 3.25 -28.50
C TYR A 127 -8.93 2.70 -27.08
N ARG A 128 -10.15 2.32 -26.69
CA ARG A 128 -10.41 1.71 -25.37
C ARG A 128 -9.65 0.41 -25.17
N ALA A 129 -9.56 -0.44 -26.20
CA ALA A 129 -8.76 -1.65 -26.12
C ALA A 129 -7.26 -1.33 -25.95
N ALA A 130 -6.75 -0.31 -26.64
CA ALA A 130 -5.37 0.13 -26.47
C ALA A 130 -5.08 0.66 -25.05
N VAL A 131 -6.03 1.40 -24.45
CA VAL A 131 -5.95 1.84 -23.06
C VAL A 131 -5.95 0.63 -22.11
N ALA A 132 -6.92 -0.27 -22.24
CA ALA A 132 -7.04 -1.45 -21.39
C ALA A 132 -5.79 -2.35 -21.47
N LEU A 133 -5.26 -2.62 -22.67
CA LEU A 133 -4.03 -3.42 -22.82
C LEU A 133 -2.80 -2.76 -22.17
N HIS A 134 -2.73 -1.43 -22.14
CA HIS A 134 -1.66 -0.71 -21.44
C HIS A 134 -1.82 -0.78 -19.92
N GLU A 135 -3.05 -0.67 -19.41
CA GLU A 135 -3.37 -0.82 -17.98
C GLU A 135 -3.03 -2.24 -17.52
N ILE A 136 -3.51 -3.26 -18.23
CA ILE A 136 -3.17 -4.67 -17.97
C ILE A 136 -1.65 -4.90 -17.94
N THR A 137 -0.90 -4.28 -18.86
CA THR A 137 0.56 -4.37 -18.88
C THR A 137 1.18 -3.79 -17.61
N THR A 138 0.72 -2.62 -17.19
CA THR A 138 1.24 -1.91 -16.00
C THR A 138 0.94 -2.69 -14.73
N ASP A 139 -0.30 -3.18 -14.60
CA ASP A 139 -0.77 -3.91 -13.44
C ASP A 139 -0.12 -5.30 -13.36
N ALA A 140 0.04 -6.00 -14.48
CA ALA A 140 0.78 -7.27 -14.52
C ALA A 140 2.25 -7.08 -14.09
N GLN A 141 2.90 -5.98 -14.48
CA GLN A 141 4.25 -5.67 -14.02
C GLN A 141 4.32 -5.33 -12.53
N GLN A 142 3.28 -4.69 -11.99
CA GLN A 142 3.15 -4.48 -10.54
C GLN A 142 3.00 -5.80 -9.80
N ILE A 143 2.12 -6.69 -10.26
CA ILE A 143 1.96 -8.04 -9.70
C ILE A 143 3.28 -8.80 -9.71
N VAL A 144 4.05 -8.75 -10.80
CA VAL A 144 5.39 -9.38 -10.88
C VAL A 144 6.31 -8.89 -9.76
N ARG A 145 6.35 -7.58 -9.51
CA ARG A 145 7.19 -6.99 -8.45
C ARG A 145 6.71 -7.43 -7.07
N VAL A 146 5.43 -7.22 -6.78
CA VAL A 146 4.84 -7.53 -5.47
C VAL A 146 4.93 -9.03 -5.16
N ALA A 147 4.74 -9.91 -6.15
CA ALA A 147 4.91 -11.35 -5.98
C ALA A 147 6.36 -11.76 -5.69
N HIS A 148 7.35 -11.08 -6.29
CA HIS A 148 8.75 -11.33 -6.00
C HIS A 148 9.16 -10.84 -4.61
N ASP A 149 8.66 -9.67 -4.20
CA ASP A 149 8.88 -9.15 -2.85
C ASP A 149 8.25 -10.10 -1.81
N LEU A 150 7.03 -10.57 -2.06
CA LEU A 150 6.38 -11.58 -1.21
C LEU A 150 7.16 -12.90 -1.15
N GLU A 151 7.71 -13.39 -2.27
CA GLU A 151 8.58 -14.57 -2.29
C GLU A 151 9.80 -14.38 -1.37
N THR A 152 10.44 -13.21 -1.43
CA THR A 152 11.59 -12.87 -0.58
C THR A 152 11.21 -12.79 0.89
N ASP A 153 10.08 -12.17 1.22
CA ASP A 153 9.57 -12.06 2.59
C ASP A 153 9.26 -13.45 3.18
N LEU A 154 8.68 -14.34 2.37
CA LEU A 154 8.38 -15.72 2.77
C LEU A 154 9.64 -16.55 3.03
N GLU A 155 10.70 -16.38 2.24
CA GLU A 155 12.00 -17.00 2.49
C GLU A 155 12.66 -16.45 3.75
N ALA A 156 12.55 -15.14 3.99
CA ALA A 156 13.03 -14.52 5.23
C ALA A 156 12.27 -15.07 6.45
N PHE A 157 10.95 -15.20 6.34
CA PHE A 157 10.11 -15.78 7.39
C PHE A 157 10.42 -17.25 7.65
N GLU A 158 10.60 -18.08 6.61
CA GLU A 158 11.04 -19.47 6.77
C GLU A 158 12.38 -19.55 7.53
N ALA A 159 13.34 -18.70 7.16
CA ALA A 159 14.63 -18.66 7.84
C ALA A 159 14.53 -18.16 9.29
N TRP A 160 13.65 -17.20 9.56
CA TRP A 160 13.33 -16.71 10.90
C TRP A 160 12.73 -17.82 11.77
N LEU A 161 11.75 -18.57 11.26
CA LEU A 161 11.16 -19.74 11.93
C LEU A 161 12.23 -20.77 12.32
N GLY A 162 13.22 -20.99 11.44
CA GLY A 162 14.27 -21.99 11.61
C GLY A 162 15.43 -21.60 12.54
N SER A 163 15.51 -20.36 13.04
CA SER A 163 16.69 -19.87 13.77
C SER A 163 16.33 -19.00 14.97
N ALA A 164 16.62 -19.47 16.19
CA ALA A 164 16.44 -18.67 17.41
C ALA A 164 17.22 -17.35 17.37
N ASN A 165 18.46 -17.37 16.84
CA ASN A 165 19.25 -16.16 16.71
C ASN A 165 18.60 -15.14 15.77
N ARG A 166 18.06 -15.58 14.62
CA ARG A 166 17.37 -14.66 13.70
C ARG A 166 16.11 -14.05 14.32
N ARG A 167 15.41 -14.81 15.19
CA ARG A 167 14.26 -14.30 15.93
C ARG A 167 14.66 -13.23 16.94
N HIS A 168 15.77 -13.46 17.63
CA HIS A 168 16.29 -12.50 18.60
C HIS A 168 16.85 -11.24 17.91
N ASP A 169 17.65 -11.42 16.85
CA ASP A 169 18.21 -10.33 16.07
C ASP A 169 17.08 -9.45 15.50
N GLY A 170 16.04 -10.08 14.91
CA GLY A 170 14.87 -9.35 14.42
C GLY A 170 14.15 -8.54 15.50
N LEU A 171 13.88 -9.13 16.67
CA LEU A 171 13.26 -8.40 17.79
C LEU A 171 14.14 -7.23 18.28
N LEU A 172 15.47 -7.39 18.27
CA LEU A 172 16.37 -6.31 18.67
C LEU A 172 16.40 -5.19 17.64
N ASP A 173 16.42 -5.54 16.34
CA ASP A 173 16.33 -4.59 15.24
C ASP A 173 15.01 -3.79 15.33
N ASP A 174 13.88 -4.45 15.63
CA ASP A 174 12.58 -3.80 15.77
C ASP A 174 12.52 -2.87 17.01
N VAL A 175 13.11 -3.28 18.14
CA VAL A 175 13.25 -2.39 19.32
C VAL A 175 14.13 -1.19 19.01
N GLU A 176 15.25 -1.38 18.31
CA GLU A 176 16.14 -0.28 17.89
C GLU A 176 15.43 0.70 16.96
N ALA A 177 14.68 0.19 15.98
CA ALA A 177 13.88 1.04 15.08
C ALA A 177 12.80 1.83 15.83
N ALA A 178 12.16 1.23 16.84
CA ALA A 178 11.19 1.92 17.67
C ALA A 178 11.84 3.02 18.53
N GLU A 179 13.00 2.75 19.14
CA GLU A 179 13.78 3.76 19.88
C GLU A 179 14.16 4.94 18.99
N GLU A 180 14.61 4.70 17.76
CA GLU A 180 14.90 5.74 16.78
C GLU A 180 13.64 6.56 16.41
N SER A 181 12.52 5.87 16.23
CA SER A 181 11.24 6.50 15.89
C SER A 181 10.72 7.40 17.02
N VAL A 182 10.76 6.93 18.28
CA VAL A 182 10.41 7.74 19.45
C VAL A 182 11.31 8.97 19.55
N ALA A 183 12.62 8.82 19.35
CA ALA A 183 13.55 9.94 19.37
C ALA A 183 13.25 10.98 18.28
N GLU A 184 12.89 10.54 17.06
CA GLU A 184 12.50 11.43 15.96
C GLU A 184 11.22 12.21 16.27
N VAL A 185 10.18 11.53 16.78
CA VAL A 185 8.92 12.18 17.15
C VAL A 185 9.16 13.15 18.30
N THR A 186 9.91 12.75 19.33
CA THR A 186 10.26 13.61 20.46
C THR A 186 10.96 14.88 19.98
N GLY A 187 11.96 14.75 19.11
CA GLY A 187 12.67 15.89 18.53
C GLY A 187 11.75 16.80 17.68
N THR A 188 10.77 16.22 16.99
CA THR A 188 9.74 16.97 16.26
C THR A 188 8.84 17.75 17.22
N VAL A 189 8.42 17.13 18.32
CA VAL A 189 7.57 17.75 19.33
C VAL A 189 8.29 18.90 20.03
N ASP A 190 9.56 18.71 20.40
CA ASP A 190 10.38 19.77 21.00
C ASP A 190 10.53 20.97 20.06
N ALA A 191 10.81 20.72 18.79
CA ALA A 191 10.92 21.77 17.78
C ALA A 191 9.60 22.54 17.57
N LEU A 192 8.45 21.85 17.65
CA LEU A 192 7.14 22.48 17.57
C LEU A 192 6.83 23.32 18.82
N ARG A 193 7.22 22.86 20.01
CA ARG A 193 6.99 23.58 21.28
C ARG A 193 7.82 24.86 21.40
N ASP A 194 9.02 24.85 20.83
CA ASP A 194 9.92 26.01 20.82
C ASP A 194 9.54 27.05 19.76
N ALA A 195 8.62 26.74 18.85
CA ALA A 195 8.18 27.65 17.79
C ALA A 195 7.16 28.69 18.30
N ASP A 196 7.32 29.96 17.89
CA ASP A 196 6.37 31.03 18.24
C ASP A 196 4.98 30.85 17.58
N ASP A 197 4.93 30.20 16.41
CA ASP A 197 3.73 29.90 15.62
C ASP A 197 3.84 28.48 15.03
N PRO A 198 3.54 27.44 15.81
CA PRO A 198 3.71 26.05 15.38
C PRO A 198 2.67 25.64 14.33
N ASP A 199 3.15 25.02 13.26
CA ASP A 199 2.33 24.47 12.19
C ASP A 199 1.32 23.43 12.75
N PRO A 200 0.00 23.71 12.67
CA PRO A 200 -1.03 22.80 13.16
C PRO A 200 -1.04 21.43 12.50
N GLU A 201 -0.66 21.32 11.22
CA GLU A 201 -0.65 20.05 10.49
C GLU A 201 0.51 19.16 10.95
N ARG A 202 1.68 19.77 11.20
CA ARG A 202 2.82 19.04 11.78
C ARG A 202 2.55 18.57 13.20
N TRP A 203 1.81 19.36 13.98
CA TRP A 203 1.37 18.92 15.31
C TRP A 203 0.42 17.73 15.23
N PHE A 204 -0.52 17.76 14.29
CA PHE A 204 -1.42 16.63 14.03
C PHE A 204 -0.63 15.38 13.63
N GLU A 205 0.31 15.49 12.68
CA GLU A 205 1.13 14.36 12.25
C GLU A 205 1.96 13.77 13.40
N ALA A 206 2.59 14.60 14.23
CA ALA A 206 3.31 14.13 15.42
C ALA A 206 2.37 13.42 16.42
N ALA A 207 1.13 13.90 16.56
CA ALA A 207 0.10 13.27 17.40
C ALA A 207 -0.42 11.93 16.85
N VAL A 208 -0.45 11.77 15.51
CA VAL A 208 -0.71 10.48 14.85
C VAL A 208 0.45 9.52 15.11
N GLN A 209 1.68 9.97 14.87
CA GLN A 209 2.88 9.14 15.05
C GLN A 209 3.03 8.66 16.51
N ALA A 210 2.80 9.53 17.50
CA ALA A 210 2.83 9.14 18.91
C ALA A 210 1.82 8.03 19.26
N ARG A 211 0.61 8.08 18.67
CA ARG A 211 -0.41 7.02 18.87
C ARG A 211 -0.04 5.70 18.19
N VAL A 212 0.60 5.78 17.02
CA VAL A 212 1.13 4.58 16.35
C VAL A 212 2.27 3.95 17.18
N LEU A 213 3.13 4.77 17.79
CA LEU A 213 4.21 4.29 18.66
C LEU A 213 3.70 3.54 19.89
N ASP A 214 2.57 3.95 20.48
CA ASP A 214 1.91 3.21 21.56
C ASP A 214 1.55 1.77 21.13
N LEU A 215 0.98 1.61 19.93
CA LEU A 215 0.72 0.30 19.34
C LEU A 215 1.99 -0.50 19.05
N VAL A 216 3.07 0.17 18.58
CA VAL A 216 4.37 -0.49 18.37
C VAL A 216 4.89 -1.09 19.67
N VAL A 217 4.84 -0.34 20.77
CA VAL A 217 5.29 -0.80 22.09
C VAL A 217 4.48 -2.03 22.52
N ASP A 218 3.16 -1.97 22.42
CA ASP A 218 2.28 -3.08 22.80
C ASP A 218 2.50 -4.32 21.93
N ASP A 219 2.75 -4.17 20.62
CA ASP A 219 3.12 -5.26 19.72
C ASP A 219 4.45 -5.90 20.11
N LEU A 220 5.48 -5.09 20.38
CA LEU A 220 6.81 -5.55 20.83
C LEU A 220 6.72 -6.33 22.14
N ARG A 221 5.86 -5.92 23.09
CA ARG A 221 5.64 -6.65 24.34
C ARG A 221 5.09 -8.05 24.09
N VAL A 222 4.11 -8.18 23.18
CA VAL A 222 3.53 -9.48 22.83
C VAL A 222 4.53 -10.34 22.06
N GLU A 223 5.25 -9.78 21.08
CA GLU A 223 6.29 -10.52 20.36
C GLU A 223 7.40 -11.01 21.30
N ALA A 224 7.90 -10.16 22.19
CA ALA A 224 8.93 -10.54 23.17
C ALA A 224 8.44 -11.67 24.10
N ALA A 225 7.18 -11.63 24.54
CA ALA A 225 6.58 -12.68 25.37
C ALA A 225 6.46 -14.02 24.62
N ASP A 226 6.02 -13.99 23.37
CA ASP A 226 5.91 -15.17 22.50
C ASP A 226 7.29 -15.76 22.20
N LEU A 227 8.27 -14.93 21.86
CA LEU A 227 9.62 -15.38 21.54
C LEU A 227 10.36 -15.94 22.76
N ARG A 228 10.16 -15.36 23.95
CA ARG A 228 10.65 -15.94 25.21
C ARG A 228 10.02 -17.31 25.45
N THR A 229 8.70 -17.43 25.31
CA THR A 229 7.99 -18.71 25.42
C THR A 229 8.54 -19.74 24.45
N TRP A 230 8.86 -19.31 23.22
CA TRP A 230 9.40 -20.21 22.21
C TRP A 230 10.86 -20.61 22.46
N ALA A 231 11.68 -19.71 22.97
CA ALA A 231 13.06 -20.00 23.38
C ALA A 231 13.08 -21.04 24.52
N ASP A 232 12.22 -20.86 25.53
CA ASP A 232 12.08 -21.78 26.68
C ASP A 232 11.72 -23.21 26.22
N ARG A 233 10.76 -23.33 25.29
CA ARG A 233 10.36 -24.63 24.72
C ARG A 233 11.50 -25.36 24.02
N GLN A 234 12.42 -24.62 23.41
CA GLN A 234 13.56 -25.16 22.68
C GLN A 234 14.82 -25.29 23.55
N GLY A 235 14.78 -24.85 24.81
CA GLY A 235 15.96 -24.80 25.67
C GLY A 235 17.02 -23.82 25.19
N HIS A 236 16.61 -22.77 24.46
CA HIS A 236 17.47 -21.67 24.05
C HIS A 236 17.39 -20.53 25.05
N SER A 237 18.48 -19.77 25.20
CA SER A 237 18.47 -18.54 25.98
C SER A 237 17.73 -17.43 25.24
N PHE A 238 16.90 -16.68 25.94
CA PHE A 238 16.32 -15.43 25.46
C PHE A 238 17.22 -14.24 25.87
N PRO A 239 17.36 -13.18 25.06
CA PRO A 239 18.17 -12.02 25.43
C PRO A 239 17.67 -11.32 26.71
N ASP A 240 18.60 -11.03 27.61
CA ASP A 240 18.33 -10.21 28.79
C ASP A 240 18.18 -8.73 28.41
N GLY A 241 17.44 -7.94 29.19
CA GLY A 241 17.34 -6.50 28.99
C GLY A 241 16.30 -6.03 27.96
N VAL A 242 15.74 -6.94 27.15
CA VAL A 242 14.74 -6.57 26.12
C VAL A 242 13.46 -6.02 26.74
N ALA A 243 12.98 -6.62 27.83
CA ALA A 243 11.76 -6.14 28.49
C ALA A 243 11.99 -4.74 29.07
N GLU A 244 13.15 -4.51 29.69
CA GLU A 244 13.53 -3.23 30.25
C GLU A 244 13.68 -2.13 29.17
N ARG A 245 14.15 -2.47 27.97
CA ARG A 245 14.19 -1.54 26.83
C ARG A 245 12.80 -1.18 26.34
N ILE A 246 11.91 -2.16 26.21
CA ILE A 246 10.52 -1.92 25.78
C ILE A 246 9.78 -1.08 26.82
N ASP A 247 10.00 -1.31 28.12
CA ASP A 247 9.40 -0.47 29.16
C ASP A 247 9.97 0.97 29.15
N ALA A 248 11.24 1.16 28.83
CA ALA A 248 11.81 2.50 28.64
C ALA A 248 11.23 3.21 27.41
N LEU A 249 11.03 2.47 26.31
CA LEU A 249 10.37 2.95 25.10
C LEU A 249 8.95 3.43 25.39
N ASP A 250 8.18 2.66 26.19
CA ASP A 250 6.83 3.00 26.64
C ASP A 250 6.82 4.31 27.44
N ASP A 251 7.71 4.44 28.42
CA ASP A 251 7.85 5.65 29.23
C ASP A 251 8.17 6.88 28.36
N GLU A 252 9.06 6.74 27.36
CA GLU A 252 9.41 7.82 26.43
C GLU A 252 8.25 8.17 25.48
N ALA A 253 7.56 7.17 24.92
CA ALA A 253 6.41 7.40 24.05
C ALA A 253 5.25 8.09 24.81
N ALA A 254 4.98 7.67 26.04
CA ALA A 254 3.98 8.29 26.91
C ALA A 254 4.34 9.75 27.24
N ALA A 255 5.60 10.04 27.57
CA ALA A 255 6.05 11.40 27.81
C ALA A 255 5.89 12.30 26.57
N THR A 256 6.15 11.76 25.39
CA THR A 256 5.95 12.46 24.11
C THR A 256 4.47 12.70 23.80
N ALA A 257 3.60 11.74 24.09
CA ALA A 257 2.15 11.92 23.96
C ALA A 257 1.61 12.99 24.94
N GLU A 258 2.06 12.98 26.19
CA GLU A 258 1.74 14.03 27.17
C GLU A 258 2.20 15.41 26.69
N ALA A 259 3.41 15.49 26.13
CA ALA A 259 3.95 16.71 25.56
C ALA A 259 3.09 17.29 24.43
N LEU A 260 2.55 16.42 23.57
CA LEU A 260 1.65 16.77 22.49
C LEU A 260 0.26 17.23 22.97
N ALA A 261 -0.24 16.64 24.07
CA ALA A 261 -1.53 17.00 24.66
C ALA A 261 -1.53 18.42 25.28
N ASP A 262 -0.38 18.85 25.80
CA ASP A 262 -0.16 20.14 26.47
C ASP A 262 -0.04 21.34 25.50
N ARG A 263 -0.60 21.26 24.28
CA ARG A 263 -0.43 22.27 23.22
C ARG A 263 -0.87 23.68 23.65
N PRO A 264 0.05 24.67 23.69
CA PRO A 264 -0.32 26.07 23.88
C PRO A 264 -1.08 26.61 22.65
N GLY A 265 -2.21 27.29 22.85
CA GLY A 265 -2.97 27.92 21.76
C GLY A 265 -3.77 26.97 20.87
N ARG A 266 -4.23 25.84 21.44
CA ARG A 266 -5.01 24.78 20.76
C ARG A 266 -6.09 25.35 19.83
N ASP A 267 -5.98 24.98 18.56
CA ASP A 267 -7.06 25.05 17.58
C ASP A 267 -7.77 23.69 17.60
N ASP A 268 -9.05 23.67 17.98
CA ASP A 268 -9.84 22.46 18.16
C ASP A 268 -10.14 21.74 16.83
N ARG A 269 -9.71 22.29 15.68
CA ARG A 269 -9.96 21.76 14.32
C ARG A 269 -9.63 20.28 14.13
N PHE A 270 -8.64 19.75 14.85
CA PHE A 270 -8.19 18.36 14.69
C PHE A 270 -8.57 17.44 15.85
N ASP A 271 -9.21 17.95 16.90
CA ASP A 271 -9.48 17.20 18.12
C ASP A 271 -10.41 16.02 17.86
N ASP A 272 -11.56 16.27 17.23
CA ASP A 272 -12.52 15.22 16.88
C ASP A 272 -11.90 14.10 16.01
N ARG A 273 -10.89 14.43 15.21
CA ARG A 273 -10.19 13.48 14.33
C ARG A 273 -9.18 12.64 15.08
N LEU A 274 -8.42 13.26 15.97
CA LEU A 274 -7.49 12.55 16.84
C LEU A 274 -8.26 11.64 17.81
N ASP A 275 -9.39 12.08 18.33
CA ASP A 275 -10.27 11.27 19.17
C ASP A 275 -10.84 10.06 18.40
N ALA A 276 -11.26 10.27 17.15
CA ALA A 276 -11.73 9.17 16.29
C ALA A 276 -10.61 8.18 15.95
N LEU A 277 -9.43 8.70 15.57
CA LEU A 277 -8.25 7.88 15.31
C LEU A 277 -7.85 7.06 16.54
N GLU A 278 -7.82 7.67 17.72
CA GLU A 278 -7.51 7.01 18.98
C GLU A 278 -8.51 5.89 19.31
N ALA A 279 -9.80 6.13 19.07
CA ALA A 279 -10.83 5.10 19.25
C ALA A 279 -10.65 3.91 18.29
N GLU A 280 -10.28 4.15 17.03
CA GLU A 280 -10.03 3.08 16.05
C GLU A 280 -8.71 2.34 16.35
N LEU A 281 -7.63 3.06 16.66
CA LEU A 281 -6.33 2.45 16.99
C LEU A 281 -6.40 1.64 18.29
N SER A 282 -7.08 2.13 19.32
CA SER A 282 -7.24 1.39 20.59
C SER A 282 -8.08 0.12 20.49
N ALA A 283 -8.82 -0.06 19.39
CA ALA A 283 -9.54 -1.30 19.10
C ALA A 283 -8.65 -2.36 18.42
N ILE A 284 -7.43 -2.00 18.02
CA ILE A 284 -6.47 -2.92 17.40
C ILE A 284 -5.66 -3.60 18.51
N GLU A 285 -5.88 -4.90 18.70
CA GLU A 285 -5.15 -5.70 19.68
C GLU A 285 -3.87 -6.30 19.06
N PRO A 286 -2.76 -6.37 19.81
CA PRO A 286 -1.58 -7.12 19.41
C PRO A 286 -1.85 -8.65 19.27
N PRO A 287 -1.14 -9.37 18.38
CA PRO A 287 -0.17 -8.83 17.44
C PRO A 287 -0.84 -8.00 16.34
N VAL A 288 -0.25 -6.85 16.06
CA VAL A 288 -0.88 -5.79 15.26
C VAL A 288 -0.94 -6.19 13.79
N ALA A 289 -2.13 -6.02 13.18
CA ALA A 289 -2.30 -6.10 11.74
C ALA A 289 -1.97 -4.72 11.13
N TRP A 290 -0.69 -4.49 10.80
CA TRP A 290 -0.19 -3.18 10.35
C TRP A 290 -0.91 -2.59 9.14
N GLU A 291 -1.42 -3.41 8.23
CA GLU A 291 -2.26 -2.96 7.10
C GLU A 291 -3.52 -2.20 7.57
N ARG A 292 -4.14 -2.63 8.68
CA ARG A 292 -5.29 -1.95 9.28
C ARG A 292 -4.89 -0.61 9.91
N VAL A 293 -3.70 -0.54 10.50
CA VAL A 293 -3.15 0.71 11.06
C VAL A 293 -2.91 1.71 9.93
N ASP A 294 -2.26 1.27 8.84
CA ASP A 294 -2.00 2.10 7.66
C ASP A 294 -3.30 2.63 7.03
N GLU A 295 -4.33 1.78 6.89
CA GLU A 295 -5.66 2.19 6.42
C GLU A 295 -6.27 3.26 7.34
N THR A 296 -6.29 3.00 8.65
CA THR A 296 -6.87 3.92 9.65
C THR A 296 -6.15 5.28 9.64
N VAL A 297 -4.81 5.26 9.54
CA VAL A 297 -3.99 6.48 9.46
C VAL A 297 -4.20 7.21 8.14
N ALA A 298 -4.28 6.49 7.02
CA ALA A 298 -4.54 7.07 5.71
C ALA A 298 -5.92 7.77 5.66
N GLU A 299 -6.95 7.16 6.24
CA GLU A 299 -8.29 7.76 6.37
C GLU A 299 -8.25 9.05 7.19
N ALA A 300 -7.57 9.02 8.34
CA ALA A 300 -7.41 10.20 9.19
C ALA A 300 -6.68 11.36 8.44
N ARG A 301 -5.68 11.03 7.62
CA ARG A 301 -4.94 12.00 6.79
C ARG A 301 -5.78 12.50 5.61
N ALA A 302 -6.52 11.64 4.91
CA ALA A 302 -7.35 12.03 3.76
C ALA A 302 -8.44 13.05 4.15
N ALA A 303 -8.95 12.97 5.39
CA ALA A 303 -9.87 13.95 5.95
C ALA A 303 -9.26 15.37 6.09
N LEU A 304 -7.93 15.52 6.05
CA LEU A 304 -7.24 16.82 5.97
C LEU A 304 -7.50 17.48 4.63
N SER A 305 -7.26 16.77 3.54
CA SER A 305 -7.35 17.29 2.17
C SER A 305 -8.79 17.56 1.72
N ALA A 306 -9.78 16.86 2.28
CA ALA A 306 -11.20 17.06 1.96
C ALA A 306 -11.85 18.23 2.74
N GLY A 307 -11.15 18.80 3.74
CA GLY A 307 -11.68 19.78 4.69
C GLY A 307 -11.43 21.25 4.36
N GLU A 308 -10.87 21.58 3.19
CA GLU A 308 -10.77 22.96 2.70
C GLU A 308 -11.97 23.28 1.79
N PRO A 309 -13.05 23.92 2.29
CA PRO A 309 -14.00 24.55 1.40
C PRO A 309 -13.33 25.78 0.79
N ASP A 310 -13.30 25.84 -0.55
CA ASP A 310 -12.88 27.00 -1.34
C ASP A 310 -13.38 28.30 -0.71
N ALA A 311 -12.47 29.05 -0.09
CA ALA A 311 -12.68 30.44 0.29
C ALA A 311 -12.57 31.33 -0.97
N ASP A 312 -13.35 31.03 -2.01
CA ASP A 312 -13.56 31.93 -3.14
C ASP A 312 -15.03 31.93 -3.58
N GLY A 313 -15.91 32.21 -2.61
CA GLY A 313 -17.25 32.69 -2.88
C GLY A 313 -17.20 34.17 -3.25
N GLY A 314 -16.69 34.48 -4.45
CA GLY A 314 -16.61 35.83 -5.00
C GLY A 314 -17.90 36.62 -4.80
N SER A 315 -17.80 37.66 -3.97
CA SER A 315 -18.83 38.69 -3.84
C SER A 315 -18.96 39.44 -5.17
N VAL A 316 -19.91 39.01 -6.02
CA VAL A 316 -20.39 39.83 -7.13
C VAL A 316 -21.31 40.88 -6.53
N ASP A 317 -20.76 42.07 -6.29
CA ASP A 317 -21.51 43.27 -5.95
C ASP A 317 -22.32 43.71 -7.19
N GLU A 318 -23.59 43.36 -7.17
CA GLU A 318 -24.62 43.82 -8.10
C GLU A 318 -24.89 45.32 -7.86
N THR A 319 -24.15 46.18 -8.55
CA THR A 319 -24.49 47.61 -8.65
C THR A 319 -25.23 47.88 -9.95
N ALA A 320 -26.56 47.72 -9.89
CA ALA A 320 -27.49 48.30 -10.84
C ALA A 320 -28.42 49.30 -10.14
N ASP A 321 -28.39 50.53 -10.65
CA ASP A 321 -29.50 51.49 -10.74
C ASP A 321 -29.82 52.41 -9.54
N ARG A 322 -29.22 53.61 -9.57
CA ARG A 322 -29.95 54.90 -9.53
C ARG A 322 -29.09 56.11 -9.87
#